data_AF-A0A961H886-F1
#
_entry.id   AF-A0A961H886-F1
#
_cell.length_a   1.000
_cell.length_b   1.000
_cell.length_c   1.000
_cell.angle_alpha   90.00
_cell.angle_beta   90.00
_cell.angle_gamma   90.00
#
_symmetry.space_group_name_H-M   'P 1'
#
loop_
_entity.id
_entity.type
_entity.pdbx_description
1 polymer ?
#
loop_
_entity_poly.entity_id
_entity_poly.type
_entity_poly.pdbx_seq_one_letter_code
_entity_poly.pdbx_strand_id
1 'polypeptide(L)' 'QRANVSAFERWGLIPRILAGAAQRDLGVEMFGVAYDTPLMLAPVGVIGICEQSGHGDITTAHAAAATNTPMIASTLMQ' A
#
# COMPACT_ATOMS: atom_id res chain seq x y z
N GLN A 1 4.62 14.75 10.45
CA GLN A 1 3.96 15.19 9.19
C GLN A 1 2.48 15.52 9.42
N ARG A 2 2.14 16.48 10.29
CA ARG A 2 0.71 16.78 10.60
C ARG A 2 -0.04 17.38 9.41
N ALA A 3 0.62 18.25 8.65
CA ALA A 3 0.03 18.89 7.48
C ALA A 3 -0.39 17.89 6.38
N ASN A 4 0.38 16.81 6.18
CA ASN A 4 0.03 15.76 5.20
C ASN A 4 -1.27 15.06 5.58
N VAL A 5 -1.46 14.75 6.87
CA VAL A 5 -2.65 14.06 7.37
C VAL A 5 -3.87 14.98 7.34
N SER A 6 -3.75 16.19 7.91
CA SER A 6 -4.87 17.14 7.97
C SER A 6 -5.28 17.68 6.60
N ALA A 7 -4.46 17.50 5.56
CA ALA A 7 -4.83 17.86 4.20
C ALA A 7 -6.04 17.08 3.68
N PHE A 8 -6.21 15.82 4.11
CA PHE A 8 -7.32 14.97 3.69
C PHE A 8 -8.66 15.38 4.32
N GLU A 9 -8.66 16.07 5.47
CA GLU A 9 -9.87 16.56 6.15
C GLU A 9 -10.62 17.64 5.35
N ARG A 10 -9.96 18.25 4.36
CA ARG A 10 -10.56 19.26 3.46
C ARG A 10 -11.42 18.65 2.36
N TRP A 11 -11.42 17.32 2.21
CA TRP A 11 -12.10 16.62 1.13
C TRP A 11 -13.15 15.65 1.69
N GLY A 12 -14.33 15.65 1.08
CA GLY A 12 -15.39 14.69 1.36
C GLY A 12 -15.78 13.93 0.09
N LEU A 13 -16.03 12.63 0.22
CA LEU A 13 -16.57 11.83 -0.87
C LEU A 13 -18.09 12.04 -0.95
N ILE A 14 -18.61 12.38 -2.13
CA ILE A 14 -20.05 12.47 -2.36
C ILE A 14 -20.57 11.08 -2.75
N PRO A 15 -21.47 10.46 -1.97
CA PRO A 15 -22.04 9.17 -2.33
C PRO A 15 -22.86 9.25 -3.62
N ARG A 16 -22.65 8.29 -4.53
CA ARG A 16 -23.50 8.11 -5.71
C ARG A 16 -24.50 6.99 -5.45
N ILE A 17 -25.76 7.36 -5.23
CA ILE A 17 -26.83 6.41 -4.90
C ILE A 17 -27.34 5.74 -6.19
N LEU A 18 -27.80 4.49 -6.09
CA LEU A 18 -28.27 3.66 -7.22
C LEU A 18 -27.21 3.43 -8.33
N ALA A 19 -25.92 3.50 -8.00
CA ALA A 19 -24.82 3.41 -8.98
C ALA A 19 -24.39 1.97 -9.34
N GLY A 20 -25.09 0.93 -8.88
CA GLY A 20 -24.82 -0.45 -9.29
C GLY A 20 -23.49 -1.05 -8.81
N ALA A 21 -22.84 -0.48 -7.79
CA ALA A 21 -21.52 -0.91 -7.28
C ALA A 21 -21.56 -2.18 -6.39
N ALA A 22 -22.40 -3.18 -6.73
CA ALA A 22 -22.53 -4.41 -5.95
C ALA A 22 -21.24 -5.24 -5.97
N GLN A 23 -20.61 -5.36 -7.14
CA GLN A 23 -19.28 -5.91 -7.33
C GLN A 23 -18.28 -4.77 -7.43
N ARG A 24 -17.16 -4.88 -6.72
CA ARG A 24 -16.09 -3.87 -6.71
C ARG A 24 -14.82 -4.53 -7.20
N ASP A 25 -14.32 -4.05 -8.32
CA ASP A 25 -13.00 -4.38 -8.82
C ASP A 25 -12.04 -3.25 -8.45
N LEU A 26 -11.02 -3.59 -7.66
CA LEU A 26 -9.95 -2.66 -7.28
C LEU A 26 -8.65 -2.97 -8.03
N GLY A 27 -8.68 -3.95 -8.94
CA GLY A 27 -7.51 -4.38 -9.68
C GLY A 27 -6.94 -3.26 -10.55
N VAL A 28 -5.62 -3.26 -10.70
CA VAL A 28 -4.91 -2.31 -11.55
C VAL A 28 -3.76 -3.01 -12.26
N GLU A 29 -3.48 -2.61 -13.50
CA GLU A 29 -2.25 -2.98 -14.19
C GLU A 29 -1.24 -1.84 -14.06
N MET A 30 -0.08 -2.13 -13.47
CA MET A 30 1.02 -1.18 -13.33
C MET A 30 2.31 -1.83 -13.80
N PHE A 31 3.04 -1.14 -14.68
CA PHE A 31 4.30 -1.63 -15.24
C PHE A 31 4.20 -3.01 -15.92
N GLY A 32 3.03 -3.33 -16.50
CA GLY A 32 2.76 -4.62 -17.15
C GLY A 32 2.45 -5.76 -16.18
N VAL A 33 2.19 -5.47 -14.90
CA VAL A 33 1.83 -6.45 -13.88
C VAL A 33 0.46 -6.12 -13.31
N ALA A 34 -0.41 -7.14 -13.18
CA ALA A 34 -1.72 -7.00 -12.57
C ALA A 34 -1.63 -7.17 -11.04
N TYR A 35 -2.19 -6.20 -10.31
CA TYR A 35 -2.30 -6.17 -8.86
C TYR A 35 -3.76 -6.13 -8.42
N ASP A 36 -4.04 -6.69 -7.25
CA ASP A 36 -5.42 -6.80 -6.73
C ASP A 36 -5.98 -5.47 -6.20
N THR A 37 -5.09 -4.51 -5.91
CA THR A 37 -5.43 -3.18 -5.39
C THR A 37 -4.51 -2.10 -5.95
N PRO A 38 -4.90 -0.81 -5.94
CA PRO A 38 -4.03 0.30 -6.34
C PRO A 38 -3.10 0.77 -5.22
N LEU A 39 -2.76 -0.12 -4.27
CA LEU A 39 -1.91 0.18 -3.12
C LEU A 39 -0.50 -0.37 -3.33
N MET A 40 0.46 0.22 -2.63
CA MET A 40 1.87 -0.22 -2.63
C MET A 40 2.46 0.01 -1.24
N LEU A 41 3.44 -0.81 -0.87
CA LEU A 41 4.23 -0.60 0.34
C LEU A 41 5.39 0.34 0.02
N ALA A 42 5.32 1.55 0.57
CA ALA A 42 6.33 2.60 0.36
C ALA A 42 7.71 2.19 0.94
N PRO A 43 8.82 2.67 0.36
CA PRO A 43 10.15 2.30 0.83
C PRO A 43 10.45 2.90 2.21
N VAL A 44 10.77 2.04 3.16
CA VAL A 44 11.23 2.42 4.51
C VAL A 44 12.59 1.78 4.76
N GLY A 45 13.63 2.62 4.83
CA GLY A 45 15.02 2.15 4.93
C GLY A 45 15.31 1.34 6.19
N VAL A 46 14.72 1.72 7.31
CA VAL A 46 14.96 1.09 8.62
C VAL A 46 13.83 0.12 9.00
N ILE A 47 13.11 -0.45 8.03
CA ILE A 47 11.95 -1.31 8.32
C ILE A 47 12.33 -2.55 9.15
N GLY A 48 13.60 -2.98 9.08
CA GLY A 48 14.16 -4.07 9.90
C GLY A 48 13.92 -3.87 11.40
N ILE A 49 14.04 -2.64 11.91
CA ILE A 49 13.89 -2.36 13.36
C ILE A 49 12.46 -2.48 13.87
N CYS A 50 11.48 -2.54 12.96
CA CYS A 50 10.07 -2.65 13.31
C CYS A 50 9.64 -4.09 13.63
N GLU A 51 10.52 -5.07 13.41
CA GLU A 51 10.31 -6.48 13.67
C GLU A 51 11.42 -7.00 14.60
N GLN A 52 11.07 -7.90 15.53
CA GLN A 52 11.95 -8.27 16.64
C GLN A 52 13.22 -9.01 16.19
N SER A 53 13.14 -9.79 15.12
CA SER A 53 14.29 -10.51 14.55
C SER A 53 15.22 -9.59 13.73
N GLY A 54 14.81 -8.36 13.44
CA GLY A 54 15.55 -7.42 12.59
C GLY A 54 15.28 -7.58 11.09
N HIS A 55 14.45 -8.55 10.67
CA HIS A 55 14.18 -8.89 9.27
C HIS A 55 12.81 -8.37 8.80
N GLY A 56 12.48 -7.16 9.20
CA GLY A 56 11.24 -6.49 8.84
C GLY A 56 11.06 -6.32 7.32
N ASP A 57 12.14 -6.25 6.56
CA ASP A 57 12.15 -6.20 5.10
C ASP A 57 11.67 -7.52 4.47
N ILE A 58 12.21 -8.66 4.92
CA ILE A 58 11.80 -10.01 4.48
C ILE A 58 10.35 -10.26 4.87
N THR A 59 9.99 -9.90 6.11
CA THR A 59 8.61 -10.04 6.61
C THR A 59 7.63 -9.24 5.75
N THR A 60 8.00 -8.00 5.40
CA THR A 60 7.21 -7.13 4.53
C THR A 60 7.12 -7.69 3.11
N ALA A 61 8.21 -8.25 2.57
CA ALA A 61 8.23 -8.87 1.24
C ALA A 61 7.31 -10.10 1.17
N HIS A 62 7.27 -10.92 2.23
CA HIS A 62 6.33 -12.03 2.32
C HIS A 62 4.87 -11.56 2.37
N ALA A 63 4.57 -10.51 3.15
CA ALA A 63 3.23 -9.93 3.19
C ALA A 63 2.81 -9.34 1.84
N ALA A 64 3.73 -8.65 1.16
CA ALA A 64 3.55 -8.10 -0.18
C ALA A 64 3.17 -9.21 -1.19
N ALA A 65 3.93 -10.31 -1.19
CA ALA A 65 3.67 -11.46 -2.05
C ALA A 65 2.33 -12.13 -1.72
N ALA A 66 2.00 -12.30 -0.44
CA ALA A 66 0.75 -12.94 0.01
C ALA A 66 -0.51 -12.11 -0.30
N THR A 67 -0.37 -10.79 -0.44
CA THR A 67 -1.48 -9.85 -0.67
C THR A 67 -1.53 -9.31 -2.10
N ASN A 68 -0.66 -9.80 -2.98
CA ASN A 68 -0.45 -9.26 -4.34
C ASN A 68 -0.34 -7.72 -4.35
N THR A 69 0.34 -7.16 -3.33
CA THR A 69 0.55 -5.71 -3.16
C THR A 69 2.04 -5.43 -3.31
N PRO A 70 2.48 -4.62 -4.28
CA PRO A 70 3.90 -4.43 -4.55
C PRO A 70 4.60 -3.72 -3.37
N MET A 71 5.81 -4.20 -3.06
CA MET A 71 6.73 -3.55 -2.12
C MET A 71 7.84 -2.84 -2.87
N ILE A 72 8.16 -1.62 -2.44
CA ILE A 72 9.28 -0.85 -2.96
C ILE A 72 10.45 -1.00 -1.98
N ALA A 73 11.53 -1.64 -2.43
CA ALA A 73 12.74 -1.77 -1.62
C ALA A 73 13.46 -0.42 -1.46
N SER A 74 13.92 -0.15 -0.24
CA SER A 74 14.78 1.01 0.04
C SER A 74 16.25 0.60 -0.10
N THR A 75 17.09 1.51 -0.56
CA THR A 75 18.54 1.29 -0.65
C THR A 75 19.23 1.12 0.70
N LEU A 76 18.53 1.40 1.81
CA LEU A 76 19.03 1.27 3.19
C LEU A 76 18.56 -0.02 3.88
N MET A 77 17.83 -0.90 3.20
CA MET A 77 17.45 -2.20 3.77
C MET A 77 18.70 -3.02 4.10
N GLN A 78 18.66 -3.77 5.20
CA GLN A 78 19.76 -4.59 5.71
C GLN A 78 19.35 -6.04 5.77
#